data_AF-A0A2D7XSG7-F1
#
_entry.id   AF-A0A2D7XSG7-F1
#
_cell.length_a   1.000
_cell.length_b   1.000
_cell.length_c   1.000
_cell.angle_alpha   90.00
_cell.angle_beta   90.00
_cell.angle_gamma   90.00
#
_symmetry.space_group_name_H-M   'P 1'
#
loop_
_entity.id
_entity.type
_entity.pdbx_description
1 polymer ?
#
loop_
_entity_poly.entity_id
_entity_poly.type
_entity_poly.pdbx_seq_one_letter_code
_entity_poly.pdbx_strand_id
1 'polypeptide(L)'
;MNQSSEHYTGVARFLHWLMAVLILGQLIGGFAFGHKLVSGDLGFQVVQLHKSFGLVVLVLSVVRLVWRLMHKPPALPTLMPAWEKALAGLTHILFYVVMVATPLAGWLYISASPLGIQTQFFGLFEVPLLPLPQGAELAETLSGLHEFFAFATIGLFGLHVAAALKHYFIEKDQIVTRMAGRGLGPWLGFALAAAAGAALIFVFAQPYDEAGDAASAVAQPGQTVEAAQGDHAWQIVPEDTFLTVDVHAKQATRQARFDEISGTIILDPSNPERHGLIDVAINTRSITSDEHMARQLASELSWLNIGQFPEAFFNSEDIRLTSDGGYLAKGALTLKGVSHPADLTFTLDVSGDQAIAEGVVSFDRAEWQVGVSDVDDTQVTANVTVVATRAAN
;
A
#
# COMPACT_ATOMS: atom_id res chain seq x y z
N MET A 1 48.77 2.68 31.14
CA MET A 1 47.66 2.25 32.02
C MET A 1 46.82 1.25 31.23
N ASN A 2 46.74 0.02 31.72
CA ASN A 2 46.17 -1.13 31.03
C ASN A 2 44.62 -1.10 31.13
N GLN A 3 43.93 -0.45 30.20
CA GLN A 3 42.48 -0.54 30.11
C GLN A 3 42.13 -1.84 29.39
N SER A 4 41.67 -2.85 30.13
CA SER A 4 41.23 -4.15 29.61
C SER A 4 40.23 -3.96 28.46
N SER A 5 40.71 -4.07 27.22
CA SER A 5 39.87 -4.02 26.02
C SER A 5 39.19 -5.37 25.81
N GLU A 6 38.25 -5.69 26.70
CA GLU A 6 37.35 -6.83 26.49
C GLU A 6 36.44 -6.46 25.30
N HIS A 7 36.71 -7.04 24.14
CA HIS A 7 35.82 -6.93 22.99
C HIS A 7 34.52 -7.70 23.27
N TYR A 8 33.44 -7.32 22.61
CA TYR A 8 32.28 -8.20 22.57
C TYR A 8 32.63 -9.52 21.88
N THR A 9 31.90 -10.58 22.24
CA THR A 9 32.04 -11.89 21.58
C THR A 9 31.82 -11.77 20.07
N GLY A 10 32.41 -12.68 19.30
CA GLY A 10 32.27 -12.70 17.83
C GLY A 10 30.81 -12.74 17.39
N VAL A 11 29.99 -13.56 18.05
CA VAL A 11 28.54 -13.68 17.80
C VAL A 11 27.81 -12.36 18.05
N ALA A 12 28.08 -11.67 19.17
CA ALA A 12 27.44 -10.38 19.46
C ALA A 12 27.78 -9.32 18.40
N ARG A 13 29.04 -9.29 17.93
CA ARG A 13 29.47 -8.42 16.81
C ARG A 13 28.74 -8.76 15.52
N PHE A 14 28.73 -10.04 15.13
CA PHE A 14 28.04 -10.49 13.93
C PHE A 14 26.56 -10.13 13.95
N LEU A 15 25.84 -10.47 15.03
CA LEU A 15 24.43 -10.13 15.19
C LEU A 15 24.21 -8.61 15.19
N HIS A 16 25.16 -7.80 15.66
CA HIS A 16 25.01 -6.34 15.63
C HIS A 16 25.06 -5.79 14.23
N TRP A 17 26.08 -6.16 13.46
CA TRP A 17 26.25 -5.65 12.11
C TRP A 17 25.22 -6.22 11.14
N LEU A 18 24.86 -7.50 11.28
CA LEU A 18 23.76 -8.09 10.50
C LEU A 18 22.46 -7.34 10.76
N MET A 19 22.09 -7.11 12.02
CA MET A 19 20.87 -6.37 12.36
C MET A 19 20.92 -4.92 11.87
N ALA A 20 22.07 -4.24 11.98
CA ALA A 20 22.21 -2.89 11.49
C ALA A 20 21.96 -2.79 9.98
N VAL A 21 22.50 -3.72 9.19
CA VAL A 21 22.26 -3.78 7.73
C VAL A 21 20.80 -4.10 7.41
N LEU A 22 20.22 -5.09 8.10
CA LEU A 22 18.82 -5.48 7.87
C LEU A 22 17.85 -4.34 8.22
N ILE A 23 18.00 -3.72 9.40
CA ILE A 23 17.14 -2.62 9.83
C ILE A 23 17.30 -1.42 8.89
N LEU A 24 18.53 -1.12 8.45
CA LEU A 24 18.73 -0.04 7.49
C LEU A 24 18.03 -0.33 6.16
N GLY A 25 18.16 -1.56 5.64
CA GLY A 25 17.44 -2.00 4.44
C GLY A 25 15.92 -1.94 4.62
N GLN A 26 15.41 -2.29 5.80
CA GLN A 26 13.99 -2.18 6.15
C GLN A 26 13.50 -0.73 6.12
N LEU A 27 14.25 0.20 6.69
CA LEU A 27 13.92 1.63 6.66
C LEU A 27 13.93 2.15 5.21
N ILE A 28 14.98 1.85 4.43
CA ILE A 28 15.05 2.27 3.02
C ILE A 28 13.90 1.70 2.21
N GLY A 29 13.63 0.39 2.34
CA GLY A 29 12.54 -0.27 1.63
C GLY A 29 11.17 0.28 2.04
N GLY A 30 10.94 0.44 3.35
CA GLY A 30 9.73 1.02 3.93
C GLY A 30 9.40 2.39 3.36
N PHE A 31 10.39 3.28 3.35
CA PHE A 31 10.25 4.60 2.75
C PHE A 31 10.05 4.54 1.24
N ALA A 32 10.77 3.68 0.53
CA ALA A 32 10.69 3.59 -0.91
C ALA A 32 9.27 3.24 -1.40
N PHE A 33 8.61 2.24 -0.82
CA PHE A 33 7.22 1.94 -1.20
C PHE A 33 6.21 2.91 -0.57
N GLY A 34 6.47 3.42 0.64
CA GLY A 34 5.59 4.39 1.30
C GLY A 34 5.48 5.71 0.53
N HIS A 35 6.57 6.15 -0.10
CA HIS A 35 6.62 7.38 -0.91
C HIS A 35 6.47 7.11 -2.42
N LYS A 36 5.99 5.92 -2.81
CA LYS A 36 5.77 5.52 -4.21
C LYS A 36 7.03 5.66 -5.11
N LEU A 37 8.24 5.59 -4.55
CA LEU A 37 9.51 5.60 -5.31
C LEU A 37 9.72 4.30 -6.10
N VAL A 38 9.07 3.22 -5.64
CA VAL A 38 8.91 1.97 -6.37
C VAL A 38 7.42 1.69 -6.53
N SER A 39 7.03 1.29 -7.73
CA SER A 39 5.64 0.98 -8.09
C SER A 39 5.61 -0.30 -8.93
N GLY A 40 4.42 -0.73 -9.32
CA GLY A 40 4.30 -1.92 -10.15
C GLY A 40 4.63 -3.22 -9.42
N ASP A 41 5.08 -4.22 -10.18
CA ASP A 41 5.48 -5.55 -9.66
C ASP A 41 6.68 -5.42 -8.73
N LEU A 42 7.56 -4.48 -9.03
CA LEU A 42 8.72 -4.16 -8.20
C LEU A 42 8.27 -3.64 -6.83
N GLY A 43 7.26 -2.77 -6.77
CA GLY A 43 6.68 -2.29 -5.52
C GLY A 43 6.12 -3.43 -4.66
N PHE A 44 5.31 -4.32 -5.27
CA PHE A 44 4.77 -5.50 -4.58
C PHE A 44 5.89 -6.41 -4.04
N GLN A 45 6.89 -6.72 -4.86
CA GLN A 45 8.03 -7.54 -4.44
C GLN A 45 8.80 -6.89 -3.29
N VAL A 46 9.03 -5.58 -3.34
CA VAL A 46 9.69 -4.83 -2.26
C VAL A 46 8.88 -4.87 -0.98
N VAL A 47 7.54 -4.76 -1.04
CA VAL A 47 6.65 -4.90 0.13
C VAL A 47 6.73 -6.31 0.73
N GLN A 48 6.67 -7.36 -0.10
CA GLN A 48 6.76 -8.74 0.39
C GLN A 48 8.14 -9.07 0.97
N LEU A 49 9.21 -8.55 0.36
CA LEU A 49 10.57 -8.61 0.91
C LEU A 49 10.67 -7.84 2.23
N HIS A 50 10.05 -6.66 2.32
CA HIS A 50 10.01 -5.86 3.54
C HIS A 50 9.38 -6.68 4.68
N LYS A 51 8.18 -7.23 4.49
CA LYS A 51 7.51 -8.10 5.47
C LYS A 51 8.37 -9.32 5.85
N SER A 52 8.96 -10.01 4.86
CA SER A 52 9.79 -11.20 5.09
C SER A 52 11.04 -10.89 5.92
N PHE A 53 11.79 -9.86 5.55
CA PHE A 53 12.96 -9.42 6.30
C PHE A 53 12.59 -8.82 7.68
N GLY A 54 11.42 -8.19 7.82
CA GLY A 54 10.89 -7.74 9.10
C GLY A 54 10.72 -8.90 10.09
N LEU A 55 10.20 -10.05 9.64
CA LEU A 55 10.11 -11.27 10.44
C LEU A 55 11.49 -11.85 10.78
N VAL A 56 12.45 -11.81 9.85
CA VAL A 56 13.85 -12.19 10.14
C VAL A 56 14.44 -11.31 11.23
N VAL A 57 14.24 -9.98 11.14
CA VAL A 57 14.65 -9.03 12.18
C VAL A 57 14.00 -9.37 13.51
N LEU A 58 12.70 -9.67 13.56
CA LEU A 58 12.02 -10.07 14.80
C LEU A 58 12.68 -11.29 15.46
N VAL A 59 12.94 -12.36 14.70
CA VAL A 59 13.59 -13.57 15.22
C VAL A 59 15.01 -13.26 15.71
N LEU A 60 15.80 -12.54 14.91
CA LEU A 60 17.17 -12.18 15.27
C LEU A 60 17.24 -11.22 16.46
N SER A 61 16.23 -10.36 16.67
CA SER A 61 16.09 -9.51 17.86
C SER A 61 15.95 -10.36 19.12
N VAL A 62 15.13 -11.40 19.09
CA VAL A 62 14.98 -12.34 20.21
C VAL A 62 16.28 -13.08 20.47
N VAL A 63 16.92 -13.63 19.42
CA VAL A 63 18.23 -14.31 19.55
C VAL A 63 19.28 -13.38 20.16
N ARG A 64 19.35 -12.13 19.69
CA ARG A 64 20.26 -11.11 20.20
C ARG A 64 19.98 -10.77 21.67
N LEU A 65 18.71 -10.66 22.05
CA LEU A 65 18.30 -10.39 23.43
C LEU A 65 18.71 -11.54 24.35
N VAL A 66 18.39 -12.79 23.98
CA VAL A 66 18.81 -13.99 24.71
C VAL A 66 20.33 -14.04 24.84
N TRP A 67 21.06 -13.78 23.76
CA TRP A 67 22.52 -13.73 23.79
C TRP A 67 23.06 -12.67 24.76
N ARG A 68 22.47 -11.48 24.77
CA ARG A 68 22.83 -10.38 25.69
C ARG A 68 22.53 -10.71 27.15
N LEU A 69 21.47 -11.47 27.43
CA LEU A 69 21.15 -11.92 28.79
C LEU A 69 22.11 -13.01 29.27
N MET A 70 22.59 -13.87 28.36
CA MET A 70 23.53 -14.95 28.68
C MET A 70 25.00 -14.50 28.76
N HIS A 71 25.37 -13.38 28.14
CA HIS A 71 26.74 -12.91 28.06
C HIS A 71 26.90 -11.50 28.62
N LYS A 72 27.74 -11.37 29.67
CA LYS A 72 28.02 -10.08 30.30
C LYS A 72 28.69 -9.13 29.30
N PRO A 73 28.13 -7.92 29.05
CA PRO A 73 28.76 -6.95 28.18
C PRO A 73 30.05 -6.40 28.83
N PRO A 74 31.04 -5.96 28.02
CA PRO A 74 32.22 -5.28 28.54
C PRO A 74 31.85 -4.07 29.40
N ALA A 75 32.59 -3.85 30.49
CA ALA A 75 32.32 -2.74 31.40
C ALA A 75 32.47 -1.37 30.71
N LEU A 76 31.54 -0.45 30.97
CA LEU A 76 31.65 0.94 30.49
C LEU A 76 32.90 1.62 31.08
N PRO A 77 33.53 2.59 30.39
CA PRO A 77 34.69 3.29 30.91
C PRO A 77 34.43 3.89 32.31
N THR A 78 35.41 3.76 33.19
CA THR A 78 35.29 4.25 34.57
C THR A 78 35.04 5.76 34.62
N LEU A 79 35.74 6.51 33.75
CA LEU A 79 35.67 7.97 33.63
C LEU A 79 34.42 8.50 32.93
N MET A 80 33.58 7.64 32.33
CA MET A 80 32.36 8.09 31.66
C MET A 80 31.35 8.64 32.69
N PRO A 81 30.79 9.85 32.48
CA PRO A 81 29.78 10.45 33.36
C PRO A 81 28.57 9.53 33.60
N ALA A 82 27.96 9.63 34.78
CA ALA A 82 26.83 8.78 35.15
C ALA A 82 25.61 8.95 34.22
N TRP A 83 25.36 10.18 33.75
CA TRP A 83 24.26 10.47 32.82
C TRP A 83 24.49 9.83 31.44
N GLU A 84 25.75 9.78 30.96
CA GLU A 84 26.08 9.08 29.70
C GLU A 84 25.89 7.57 29.83
N LYS A 85 26.29 6.99 30.97
CA LYS A 85 26.05 5.57 31.27
C LYS A 85 24.55 5.25 31.30
N ALA A 86 23.76 6.12 31.94
CA ALA A 86 22.31 5.98 32.00
C ALA A 86 21.68 6.08 30.61
N LEU A 87 22.07 7.08 29.82
CA LEU A 87 21.56 7.28 28.46
C LEU A 87 21.93 6.13 27.54
N ALA A 88 23.17 5.64 27.59
CA ALA A 88 23.59 4.46 26.85
C ALA A 88 22.78 3.21 27.25
N GLY A 89 22.46 3.03 28.53
CA GLY A 89 21.57 1.98 29.00
C GLY A 89 20.15 2.11 28.43
N LEU A 90 19.56 3.29 28.55
CA LEU A 90 18.21 3.59 28.08
C LEU A 90 18.08 3.43 26.57
N THR A 91 19.00 3.98 25.78
CA THR A 91 19.01 3.83 24.31
C THR A 91 19.05 2.36 23.91
N HIS A 92 19.86 1.52 24.56
CA HIS A 92 19.86 0.08 24.26
C HIS A 92 18.54 -0.61 24.62
N ILE A 93 17.92 -0.26 25.75
CA ILE A 93 16.60 -0.81 26.13
C ILE A 93 15.56 -0.41 25.08
N LEU A 94 15.51 0.86 24.71
CA LEU A 94 14.58 1.37 23.70
C LEU A 94 14.81 0.70 22.35
N PHE A 95 16.06 0.43 21.95
CA PHE A 95 16.33 -0.38 20.75
C PHE A 95 15.72 -1.77 20.83
N TYR A 96 15.88 -2.49 21.94
CA TYR A 96 15.25 -3.82 22.07
C TYR A 96 13.72 -3.74 21.97
N VAL A 97 13.11 -2.68 22.53
CA VAL A 97 11.67 -2.44 22.41
C VAL A 97 11.30 -2.24 20.94
N VAL A 98 11.89 -1.27 20.24
CA VAL A 98 11.49 -0.98 18.84
C VAL A 98 11.85 -2.10 17.87
N MET A 99 12.97 -2.81 18.09
CA MET A 99 13.40 -3.92 17.23
C MET A 99 12.46 -5.14 17.30
N VAL A 100 11.67 -5.26 18.36
CA VAL A 100 10.63 -6.29 18.50
C VAL A 100 9.26 -5.74 18.17
N ALA A 101 8.92 -4.57 18.72
CA ALA A 101 7.60 -3.95 18.59
C ALA A 101 7.30 -3.54 17.15
N THR A 102 8.26 -3.01 16.38
CA THR A 102 8.04 -2.58 14.99
C THR A 102 7.61 -3.75 14.09
N PRO A 103 8.40 -4.84 13.94
CA PRO A 103 7.99 -5.94 13.08
C PRO A 103 6.78 -6.70 13.63
N LEU A 104 6.61 -6.76 14.95
CA LEU A 104 5.41 -7.34 15.56
C LEU A 104 4.15 -6.52 15.23
N ALA A 105 4.21 -5.19 15.34
CA ALA A 105 3.12 -4.30 14.94
C ALA A 105 2.78 -4.47 13.45
N GLY A 106 3.78 -4.63 12.58
CA GLY A 106 3.56 -4.91 11.16
C GLY A 106 2.86 -6.26 10.92
N TRP A 107 3.24 -7.31 11.66
CA TRP A 107 2.56 -8.62 11.55
C TRP A 107 1.14 -8.59 12.11
N LEU A 108 0.93 -7.90 13.25
CA LEU A 108 -0.40 -7.67 13.81
C LEU A 108 -1.28 -6.86 12.84
N TYR A 109 -0.73 -5.81 12.22
CA TYR A 109 -1.42 -5.00 11.21
C TYR A 109 -1.93 -5.86 10.05
N ILE A 110 -1.05 -6.66 9.43
CA ILE A 110 -1.44 -7.56 8.33
C ILE A 110 -2.46 -8.61 8.80
N SER A 111 -2.43 -9.01 10.07
CA SER A 111 -3.37 -9.98 10.63
C SER A 111 -4.75 -9.38 10.94
N ALA A 112 -4.80 -8.10 11.35
CA ALA A 112 -6.04 -7.35 11.56
C ALA A 112 -6.59 -6.75 10.27
N SER A 113 -5.79 -6.71 9.21
CA SER A 113 -6.18 -6.22 7.90
C SER A 113 -7.40 -7.00 7.40
N PRO A 114 -8.51 -6.31 7.06
CA PRO A 114 -9.65 -6.93 6.41
C PRO A 114 -9.25 -7.74 5.19
N LEU A 115 -8.21 -7.32 4.45
CA LEU A 115 -7.75 -7.92 3.20
C LEU A 115 -7.21 -9.34 3.35
N GLY A 116 -6.71 -9.70 4.53
CA GLY A 116 -6.18 -11.05 4.79
C GLY A 116 -5.04 -11.49 3.85
N ILE A 117 -4.29 -10.53 3.27
CA ILE A 117 -3.14 -10.82 2.39
C ILE A 117 -1.97 -11.31 3.23
N GLN A 118 -1.65 -12.59 3.12
CA GLN A 118 -0.58 -13.20 3.88
C GLN A 118 0.80 -12.72 3.42
N THR A 119 1.77 -12.75 4.34
CA THR A 119 3.16 -12.51 3.97
C THR A 119 3.69 -13.73 3.24
N GLN A 120 4.10 -13.56 1.98
CA GLN A 120 4.80 -14.60 1.23
C GLN A 120 6.27 -14.60 1.65
N PHE A 121 6.65 -15.49 2.56
CA PHE A 121 7.99 -15.53 3.13
C PHE A 121 9.02 -15.91 2.07
N PHE A 122 9.67 -14.90 1.49
CA PHE A 122 10.57 -15.04 0.34
C PHE A 122 9.99 -15.88 -0.82
N GLY A 123 8.65 -15.90 -0.98
CA GLY A 123 7.95 -16.71 -1.98
C GLY A 123 7.94 -18.23 -1.70
N LEU A 124 8.42 -18.68 -0.53
CA LEU A 124 8.53 -20.10 -0.21
C LEU A 124 7.25 -20.68 0.40
N PHE A 125 6.60 -19.91 1.27
CA PHE A 125 5.35 -20.27 1.93
C PHE A 125 4.67 -19.01 2.46
N GLU A 126 3.39 -19.13 2.82
CA GLU A 126 2.63 -18.05 3.43
C GLU A 126 2.73 -18.09 4.95
N VAL A 127 3.04 -16.94 5.56
CA VAL A 127 3.07 -16.80 7.01
C VAL A 127 1.64 -16.66 7.51
N PRO A 128 1.20 -17.51 8.46
CA PRO A 128 -0.16 -17.47 8.96
C PRO A 128 -0.46 -16.14 9.62
N LEU A 129 -1.71 -15.69 9.46
CA LEU A 129 -2.24 -14.54 10.16
C LEU A 129 -2.42 -14.90 11.65
N LEU A 130 -2.18 -13.92 12.51
CA LEU A 130 -2.49 -14.03 13.93
C LEU A 130 -4.01 -14.00 14.15
N PRO A 131 -4.53 -14.70 15.17
CA PRO A 131 -5.97 -14.75 15.45
C PRO A 131 -6.43 -13.42 16.06
N LEU A 132 -6.65 -12.42 15.22
CA LEU A 132 -7.15 -11.10 15.57
C LEU A 132 -8.49 -10.83 14.88
N PRO A 133 -9.35 -10.00 15.49
CA PRO A 133 -10.49 -9.42 14.78
C PRO A 133 -9.99 -8.65 13.55
N GLN A 134 -10.60 -8.91 12.41
CA GLN A 134 -10.35 -8.13 11.20
C GLN A 134 -11.22 -6.88 11.21
N GLY A 135 -10.65 -5.73 10.83
CA GLY A 135 -11.38 -4.47 10.78
C GLY A 135 -10.50 -3.28 10.47
N ALA A 136 -11.04 -2.30 9.74
CA ALA A 136 -10.31 -1.12 9.29
C ALA A 136 -9.70 -0.32 10.45
N GLU A 137 -10.48 -0.08 11.52
CA GLU A 137 -10.05 0.71 12.69
C GLU A 137 -8.83 0.09 13.40
N LEU A 138 -8.86 -1.22 13.64
CA LEU A 138 -7.75 -1.93 14.29
C LEU A 138 -6.53 -1.98 13.37
N ALA A 139 -6.73 -2.21 12.06
CA ALA A 139 -5.65 -2.24 11.09
C ALA A 139 -4.95 -0.86 10.98
N GLU A 140 -5.72 0.23 10.91
CA GLU A 140 -5.18 1.60 10.88
C GLU A 140 -4.36 1.92 12.14
N THR A 141 -4.90 1.57 13.31
CA THR A 141 -4.20 1.75 14.60
C THR A 141 -2.86 1.00 14.61
N LEU A 142 -2.84 -0.25 14.16
CA LEU A 142 -1.63 -1.08 14.13
C LEU A 142 -0.61 -0.61 13.08
N SER A 143 -1.09 -0.09 11.94
CA SER A 143 -0.26 0.58 10.93
C SER A 143 0.41 1.83 11.51
N GLY A 144 -0.37 2.70 12.17
CA GLY A 144 0.16 3.90 12.82
C GLY A 144 1.18 3.57 13.93
N LEU A 145 0.97 2.49 14.69
CA LEU A 145 1.96 2.01 15.66
C LEU A 145 3.25 1.51 14.98
N HIS A 146 3.13 0.77 13.88
CA HIS A 146 4.29 0.32 13.11
C HIS A 146 5.11 1.51 12.60
N GLU A 147 4.44 2.51 12.01
CA GLU A 147 5.07 3.73 11.53
C GLU A 147 5.72 4.55 12.66
N PHE A 148 5.01 4.74 13.77
CA PHE A 148 5.55 5.40 14.96
C PHE A 148 6.84 4.74 15.44
N PHE A 149 6.87 3.41 15.55
CA PHE A 149 8.08 2.70 15.97
C PHE A 149 9.20 2.74 14.91
N ALA A 150 8.86 2.80 13.62
CA ALA A 150 9.84 3.00 12.55
C ALA A 150 10.52 4.39 12.68
N PHE A 151 9.76 5.46 12.89
CA PHE A 151 10.33 6.80 13.14
C PHE A 151 11.12 6.86 14.46
N ALA A 152 10.63 6.22 15.53
CA ALA A 152 11.38 6.11 16.78
C ALA A 152 12.73 5.40 16.55
N THR A 153 12.75 4.36 15.70
CA THR A 153 13.99 3.66 15.32
C THR A 153 14.96 4.58 14.60
N ILE A 154 14.50 5.44 13.70
CA ILE A 154 15.35 6.44 13.02
C ILE A 154 15.97 7.40 14.04
N GLY A 155 15.17 7.95 14.95
CA GLY A 155 15.67 8.87 15.99
C GLY A 155 16.71 8.21 16.90
N LEU A 156 16.43 6.98 17.36
CA LEU A 156 17.38 6.19 18.17
C LEU A 156 18.65 5.85 17.39
N PHE A 157 18.55 5.50 16.11
CA PHE A 157 19.69 5.23 15.24
C PHE A 157 20.59 6.46 15.09
N GLY A 158 20.00 7.63 14.84
CA GLY A 158 20.73 8.90 14.78
C GLY A 158 21.48 9.19 16.08
N LEU A 159 20.79 9.06 17.23
CA LEU A 159 21.40 9.23 18.56
C LEU A 159 22.56 8.25 18.79
N HIS A 160 22.36 6.98 18.41
CA HIS A 160 23.36 5.92 18.57
C HIS A 160 24.63 6.18 17.77
N VAL A 161 24.48 6.53 16.49
CA VAL A 161 25.59 6.84 15.60
C VAL A 161 26.31 8.10 16.07
N ALA A 162 25.58 9.15 16.45
CA ALA A 162 26.17 10.38 16.98
C ALA A 162 26.99 10.12 18.25
N ALA A 163 26.48 9.29 19.17
CA ALA A 163 27.23 8.87 20.36
C ALA A 163 28.50 8.09 19.99
N ALA A 164 28.42 7.13 19.06
CA ALA A 164 29.58 6.38 18.59
C ALA A 164 30.65 7.31 17.99
N LEU A 165 30.25 8.27 17.15
CA LEU A 165 31.14 9.28 16.57
C LEU A 165 31.79 10.16 17.64
N LYS A 166 31.01 10.64 18.62
CA LYS A 166 31.52 11.40 19.77
C LYS A 166 32.59 10.60 20.52
N HIS A 167 32.30 9.34 20.87
CA HIS A 167 33.23 8.49 21.61
C HIS A 167 34.52 8.20 20.82
N TYR A 168 34.42 8.04 19.50
CA TYR A 168 35.57 7.76 18.66
C TYR A 168 36.44 9.00 18.40
N PHE A 169 35.84 10.14 18.05
CA PHE A 169 36.58 11.32 17.59
C PHE A 169 36.90 12.33 18.71
N ILE A 170 35.99 12.50 19.67
CA ILE A 170 36.12 13.50 20.74
C ILE A 170 36.71 12.86 21.99
N GLU A 171 36.05 11.84 22.54
CA GLU A 171 36.53 11.17 23.77
C GLU A 171 37.74 10.26 23.49
N LYS A 172 37.91 9.83 22.24
CA LYS A 172 39.01 8.97 21.77
C LYS A 172 39.16 7.70 22.61
N ASP A 173 38.03 7.16 23.05
CA ASP A 173 38.00 5.92 23.81
C ASP A 173 37.86 4.70 22.89
N GLN A 174 37.91 3.51 23.49
CA GLN A 174 37.85 2.23 22.77
C GLN A 174 36.42 1.65 22.72
N ILE A 175 35.36 2.42 22.98
CA ILE A 175 33.99 1.88 23.00
C ILE A 175 33.60 1.37 21.60
N VAL A 176 33.86 2.16 20.56
CA VAL A 176 33.49 1.79 19.17
C VAL A 176 34.31 0.58 18.70
N THR A 177 35.59 0.50 19.06
CA THR A 177 36.47 -0.60 18.65
C THR A 177 36.10 -1.94 19.30
N ARG A 178 35.36 -1.94 20.43
CA ARG A 178 34.78 -3.17 21.01
C ARG A 178 33.77 -3.85 20.09
N MET A 179 33.16 -3.11 19.17
CA MET A 179 32.20 -3.63 18.18
C MET A 179 32.80 -3.85 16.79
N ALA A 180 34.01 -3.36 16.52
CA ALA A 180 34.71 -3.62 15.26
C ALA A 180 35.30 -5.06 15.20
N GLY A 181 35.29 -5.66 14.00
CA GLY A 181 35.95 -6.95 13.70
C GLY A 181 37.48 -6.82 13.64
N ARG A 182 38.22 -7.94 13.76
CA ARG A 182 39.66 -7.98 13.45
C ARG A 182 39.82 -7.96 11.92
N GLY A 183 40.25 -6.84 11.34
CA GLY A 183 40.68 -6.77 9.93
C GLY A 183 40.10 -5.63 9.08
N LEU A 184 38.85 -5.21 9.30
CA LEU A 184 38.18 -4.13 8.53
C LEU A 184 37.79 -2.88 9.34
N GLY A 185 38.13 -2.86 10.65
CA GLY A 185 38.08 -1.67 11.51
C GLY A 185 36.69 -1.04 11.75
N PRO A 186 36.67 0.14 12.40
CA PRO A 186 35.48 0.99 12.58
C PRO A 186 34.90 1.53 11.27
N TRP A 187 35.69 1.54 10.20
CA TRP A 187 35.39 2.20 8.93
C TRP A 187 34.24 1.58 8.14
N LEU A 188 34.06 0.26 8.21
CA LEU A 188 32.87 -0.37 7.63
C LEU A 188 31.59 0.11 8.31
N GLY A 189 31.65 0.27 9.64
CA GLY A 189 30.54 0.82 10.41
C GLY A 189 30.25 2.28 10.08
N PHE A 190 31.29 3.10 9.92
CA PHE A 190 31.14 4.49 9.50
C PHE A 190 30.65 4.63 8.06
N ALA A 191 31.07 3.75 7.14
CA ALA A 191 30.57 3.73 5.77
C ALA A 191 29.08 3.36 5.71
N LEU A 192 28.64 2.35 6.47
CA LEU A 192 27.22 2.01 6.61
C LEU A 192 26.40 3.15 7.23
N ALA A 193 26.93 3.81 8.26
CA ALA A 193 26.29 4.96 8.88
C ALA A 193 26.20 6.17 7.94
N ALA A 194 27.24 6.43 7.13
CA ALA A 194 27.23 7.49 6.14
C ALA A 194 26.25 7.20 5.00
N ALA A 195 26.20 5.96 4.51
CA ALA A 195 25.22 5.52 3.52
C ALA A 195 23.78 5.63 4.07
N ALA A 196 23.58 5.24 5.33
CA ALA A 196 22.31 5.41 6.02
C ALA A 196 21.90 6.88 6.14
N GLY A 197 22.82 7.75 6.56
CA GLY A 197 22.57 9.18 6.67
C GLY A 197 22.25 9.82 5.32
N ALA A 198 22.98 9.47 4.26
CA ALA A 198 22.72 9.95 2.91
C ALA A 198 21.36 9.47 2.37
N ALA A 199 21.00 8.20 2.60
CA ALA A 199 19.71 7.65 2.22
C ALA A 199 18.56 8.34 2.98
N LEU A 200 18.70 8.52 4.30
CA LEU A 200 17.71 9.24 5.11
C LEU A 200 17.59 10.71 4.69
N ILE A 201 18.69 11.43 4.45
CA ILE A 201 18.66 12.82 3.98
C ILE A 201 18.00 12.92 2.61
N PHE A 202 18.35 12.05 1.67
CA PHE A 202 17.72 12.01 0.34
C PHE A 202 16.20 11.78 0.45
N VAL A 203 15.79 10.88 1.34
CA VAL A 203 14.41 10.53 1.61
C VAL A 203 13.64 11.68 2.27
N PHE A 204 14.15 12.28 3.36
CA PHE A 204 13.52 13.44 4.02
C PHE A 204 13.56 14.72 3.17
N ALA A 205 14.41 14.76 2.15
CA ALA A 205 14.44 15.83 1.15
C ALA A 205 13.45 15.60 0.00
N GLN A 206 12.84 14.41 -0.11
CA GLN A 206 11.72 14.22 -1.03
C GLN A 206 10.48 14.90 -0.43
N PRO A 207 9.73 15.70 -1.21
CA PRO A 207 8.43 16.18 -0.77
C PRO A 207 7.58 14.97 -0.35
N TYR A 208 7.06 14.99 0.88
CA TYR A 208 5.92 14.14 1.23
C TYR A 208 4.72 14.74 0.50
N ASP A 209 4.55 14.35 -0.75
CA ASP A 209 3.43 14.80 -1.56
C ASP A 209 2.15 14.13 -1.04
N GLU A 210 1.58 14.66 0.05
CA GLU A 210 0.13 14.48 0.31
C GLU A 210 -0.67 14.98 -0.89
N ALA A 211 -0.13 16.01 -1.57
CA ALA A 211 -0.62 16.49 -2.84
C ALA A 211 -0.44 15.48 -3.99
N GLY A 212 0.31 14.39 -3.86
CA GLY A 212 0.44 13.35 -4.90
C GLY A 212 -0.86 12.57 -5.13
N ASP A 213 -1.74 12.54 -4.12
CA ASP A 213 -3.11 12.03 -4.24
C ASP A 213 -4.10 13.08 -4.78
N ALA A 214 -3.72 14.36 -4.84
CA ALA A 214 -4.56 15.48 -5.29
C ALA A 214 -4.02 16.25 -6.53
N ALA A 215 -2.78 16.01 -6.95
CA ALA A 215 -2.02 16.91 -7.82
C ALA A 215 -0.99 16.19 -8.71
N SER A 216 -1.25 14.93 -9.07
CA SER A 216 -0.85 14.46 -10.41
C SER A 216 -1.85 14.99 -11.45
N ALA A 217 -2.01 16.31 -11.46
CA ALA A 217 -2.84 17.04 -12.39
C ALA A 217 -1.96 17.51 -13.55
N VAL A 218 -2.51 17.29 -14.75
CA VAL A 218 -2.08 17.81 -16.07
C VAL A 218 -1.09 16.93 -16.85
N ALA A 219 -1.64 15.96 -17.59
CA ALA A 219 -1.46 15.71 -19.03
C ALA A 219 -2.09 14.34 -19.40
N GLN A 220 -3.03 14.15 -20.32
CA GLN A 220 -3.77 14.97 -21.28
C GLN A 220 -5.22 14.41 -21.36
N PRO A 221 -6.23 15.23 -21.71
CA PRO A 221 -7.57 14.73 -22.00
C PRO A 221 -7.54 13.93 -23.32
N GLY A 222 -7.98 12.69 -23.27
CA GLY A 222 -8.10 11.82 -24.43
C GLY A 222 -8.91 10.60 -24.02
N GLN A 223 -10.23 10.58 -24.12
CA GLN A 223 -11.09 11.29 -25.07
C GLN A 223 -12.11 12.14 -24.31
N THR A 224 -12.32 13.39 -24.72
CA THR A 224 -13.61 14.02 -24.48
C THR A 224 -14.64 13.14 -25.18
N VAL A 225 -15.31 12.29 -24.42
CA VAL A 225 -16.51 11.61 -24.90
C VAL A 225 -17.47 12.75 -25.22
N GLU A 226 -17.69 12.97 -26.51
CA GLU A 226 -18.47 14.08 -27.02
C GLU A 226 -19.86 13.98 -26.39
N ALA A 227 -20.35 15.08 -25.79
CA ALA A 227 -21.68 15.10 -25.23
C ALA A 227 -22.66 14.60 -26.29
N ALA A 228 -23.50 13.63 -25.96
CA ALA A 228 -24.46 13.06 -26.91
C ALA A 228 -25.30 14.21 -27.49
N GLN A 229 -25.29 14.36 -28.83
CA GLN A 229 -26.06 15.35 -29.57
C GLN A 229 -27.01 14.63 -30.54
N GLY A 230 -28.25 15.11 -30.63
CA GLY A 230 -29.26 14.58 -31.55
C GLY A 230 -30.42 13.86 -30.86
N ASP A 231 -31.34 13.34 -31.67
CA ASP A 231 -32.53 12.64 -31.18
C ASP A 231 -32.12 11.44 -30.30
N HIS A 232 -32.82 11.27 -29.17
CA HIS A 232 -32.59 10.19 -28.19
C HIS A 232 -31.27 10.25 -27.41
N ALA A 233 -30.54 11.37 -27.50
CA ALA A 233 -29.37 11.64 -26.67
C ALA A 233 -29.75 11.98 -25.22
N TRP A 234 -29.04 11.37 -24.28
CA TRP A 234 -29.18 11.60 -22.84
C TRP A 234 -27.86 12.15 -22.27
N GLN A 235 -27.96 13.24 -21.52
CA GLN A 235 -26.85 13.87 -20.81
C GLN A 235 -26.81 13.36 -19.37
N ILE A 236 -25.71 12.75 -18.98
CA ILE A 236 -25.48 12.27 -17.60
C ILE A 236 -25.49 13.47 -16.65
N VAL A 237 -26.21 13.33 -15.54
CA VAL A 237 -26.22 14.24 -14.39
C VAL A 237 -25.18 13.71 -13.40
N PRO A 238 -23.97 14.30 -13.32
CA PRO A 238 -22.86 13.72 -12.57
C PRO A 238 -23.13 13.59 -11.07
N GLU A 239 -23.81 14.56 -10.46
CA GLU A 239 -24.07 14.58 -9.02
C GLU A 239 -24.95 13.44 -8.50
N ASP A 240 -25.80 12.87 -9.36
CA ASP A 240 -26.73 11.79 -9.01
C ASP A 240 -26.37 10.45 -9.67
N THR A 241 -25.24 10.40 -10.39
CA THR A 241 -24.77 9.21 -11.11
C THR A 241 -23.59 8.60 -10.40
N PHE A 242 -23.62 7.29 -10.16
CA PHE A 242 -22.54 6.58 -9.48
C PHE A 242 -22.56 5.08 -9.75
N LEU A 243 -21.44 4.43 -9.43
CA LEU A 243 -21.29 2.99 -9.43
C LEU A 243 -20.93 2.52 -8.02
N THR A 244 -21.58 1.47 -7.51
CA THR A 244 -21.10 0.71 -6.36
C THR A 244 -20.60 -0.66 -6.81
N VAL A 245 -19.46 -1.09 -6.27
CA VAL A 245 -18.81 -2.34 -6.62
C VAL A 245 -18.67 -3.19 -5.37
N ASP A 246 -19.29 -4.35 -5.41
CA ASP A 246 -19.17 -5.41 -4.42
C ASP A 246 -18.09 -6.38 -4.89
N VAL A 247 -16.95 -6.39 -4.19
CA VAL A 247 -15.87 -7.35 -4.39
C VAL A 247 -16.00 -8.44 -3.34
N HIS A 248 -16.29 -9.65 -3.79
CA HIS A 248 -16.28 -10.81 -2.90
C HIS A 248 -14.84 -11.28 -2.70
N ALA A 249 -14.38 -11.30 -1.46
CA ALA A 249 -13.07 -11.79 -1.07
C ALA A 249 -13.25 -12.67 0.17
N LYS A 250 -13.14 -13.99 -0.01
CA LYS A 250 -13.38 -15.01 1.04
C LYS A 250 -14.80 -14.93 1.62
N GLN A 251 -14.94 -14.71 2.93
CA GLN A 251 -16.22 -14.64 3.67
C GLN A 251 -16.79 -13.22 3.78
N ALA A 252 -16.18 -12.23 3.13
CA ALA A 252 -16.59 -10.82 3.22
C ALA A 252 -16.83 -10.22 1.83
N THR A 253 -17.88 -9.41 1.73
CA THR A 253 -18.11 -8.53 0.58
C THR A 253 -17.57 -7.15 0.94
N ARG A 254 -16.69 -6.61 0.11
CA ARG A 254 -16.16 -5.25 0.24
C ARG A 254 -16.89 -4.34 -0.72
N GLN A 255 -17.25 -3.15 -0.28
CA GLN A 255 -17.88 -2.15 -1.13
C GLN A 255 -16.89 -1.04 -1.49
N ALA A 256 -16.86 -0.70 -2.77
CA ALA A 256 -16.26 0.52 -3.27
C ALA A 256 -17.31 1.31 -4.05
N ARG A 257 -17.15 2.62 -4.13
CA ARG A 257 -18.03 3.50 -4.89
C ARG A 257 -17.21 4.40 -5.81
N PHE A 258 -17.72 4.65 -7.01
CA PHE A 258 -17.13 5.57 -7.99
C PHE A 258 -18.16 6.63 -8.35
N ASP A 259 -17.82 7.89 -8.09
CA ASP A 259 -18.71 9.03 -8.25
C ASP A 259 -18.49 9.83 -9.54
N GLU A 260 -17.42 9.57 -10.29
CA GLU A 260 -17.13 10.27 -11.55
C GLU A 260 -17.31 9.34 -12.75
N ILE A 261 -18.49 9.41 -13.35
CA ILE A 261 -18.85 8.68 -14.58
C ILE A 261 -19.22 9.72 -15.64
N SER A 262 -18.68 9.55 -16.84
CA SER A 262 -18.97 10.42 -17.98
C SER A 262 -19.12 9.60 -19.24
N GLY A 263 -19.79 10.13 -20.26
CA GLY A 263 -19.97 9.38 -21.49
C GLY A 263 -21.08 9.88 -22.40
N THR A 264 -21.29 9.12 -23.46
CA THR A 264 -22.37 9.27 -24.43
C THR A 264 -23.42 8.20 -24.18
N ILE A 265 -24.67 8.60 -23.99
CA ILE A 265 -25.81 7.69 -23.96
C ILE A 265 -26.80 8.13 -25.04
N ILE A 266 -27.06 7.24 -26.00
CA ILE A 266 -28.11 7.39 -27.01
C ILE A 266 -29.04 6.19 -26.86
N LEU A 267 -30.30 6.43 -26.52
CA LEU A 267 -31.25 5.34 -26.28
C LEU A 267 -32.68 5.78 -26.56
N ASP A 268 -33.31 5.11 -27.54
CA ASP A 268 -34.75 5.11 -27.71
C ASP A 268 -35.35 3.94 -26.90
N PRO A 269 -36.07 4.20 -25.80
CA PRO A 269 -36.65 3.14 -24.97
C PRO A 269 -37.61 2.22 -25.74
N SER A 270 -38.23 2.73 -26.81
CA SER A 270 -39.19 1.97 -27.61
C SER A 270 -38.53 1.12 -28.69
N ASN A 271 -37.29 1.42 -29.05
CA ASN A 271 -36.57 0.75 -30.12
C ASN A 271 -35.05 0.79 -29.92
N PRO A 272 -34.55 0.20 -28.81
CA PRO A 272 -33.13 0.32 -28.42
C PRO A 272 -32.19 -0.30 -29.47
N GLU A 273 -32.65 -1.28 -30.24
CA GLU A 273 -31.83 -2.03 -31.19
C GLU A 273 -31.41 -1.23 -32.43
N ARG A 274 -32.10 -0.12 -32.76
CA ARG A 274 -31.78 0.65 -33.98
C ARG A 274 -30.64 1.64 -33.81
N HIS A 275 -30.55 2.28 -32.65
CA HIS A 275 -29.66 3.43 -32.41
C HIS A 275 -29.08 3.46 -30.99
N GLY A 276 -29.23 2.38 -30.22
CA GLY A 276 -28.73 2.30 -28.85
C GLY A 276 -27.19 2.36 -28.79
N LEU A 277 -26.67 3.27 -27.99
CA LEU A 277 -25.25 3.41 -27.68
C LEU A 277 -25.09 3.81 -26.21
N ILE A 278 -24.27 3.06 -25.48
CA ILE A 278 -23.73 3.40 -24.18
C ILE A 278 -22.21 3.33 -24.32
N ASP A 279 -21.55 4.49 -24.27
CA ASP A 279 -20.10 4.62 -24.28
C ASP A 279 -19.69 5.47 -23.09
N VAL A 280 -19.23 4.82 -22.02
CA VAL A 280 -18.98 5.47 -20.74
C VAL A 280 -17.57 5.22 -20.23
N ALA A 281 -16.99 6.26 -19.66
CA ALA A 281 -15.74 6.24 -18.93
C ALA A 281 -16.02 6.44 -17.44
N ILE A 282 -15.40 5.59 -16.62
CA ILE A 282 -15.42 5.66 -15.15
C ILE A 282 -14.04 6.13 -14.72
N ASN A 283 -13.97 7.29 -14.07
CA ASN A 283 -12.72 7.75 -13.49
C ASN A 283 -12.43 6.94 -12.22
N THR A 284 -11.51 5.99 -12.31
CA THR A 284 -11.17 5.11 -11.18
C THR A 284 -10.55 5.85 -9.99
N ARG A 285 -10.11 7.11 -10.16
CA ARG A 285 -9.61 7.96 -9.07
C ARG A 285 -10.72 8.46 -8.16
N SER A 286 -11.97 8.48 -8.61
CA SER A 286 -13.12 8.87 -7.79
C SER A 286 -13.54 7.78 -6.81
N ILE A 287 -12.70 6.76 -6.60
CA ILE A 287 -13.01 5.68 -5.69
C ILE A 287 -13.13 6.19 -4.25
N THR A 288 -14.30 5.93 -3.67
CA THR A 288 -14.59 6.12 -2.25
C THR A 288 -14.85 4.75 -1.62
N SER A 289 -14.36 4.56 -0.40
CA SER A 289 -14.59 3.37 0.40
C SER A 289 -14.44 3.76 1.87
N ASP A 290 -15.23 3.14 2.73
CA ASP A 290 -15.11 3.22 4.18
C ASP A 290 -13.83 2.53 4.71
N GLU A 291 -13.18 1.69 3.88
CA GLU A 291 -11.89 1.07 4.18
C GLU A 291 -10.73 1.81 3.47
N HIS A 292 -9.87 2.50 4.23
CA HIS A 292 -8.65 3.15 3.72
C HIS A 292 -7.79 2.19 2.86
N MET A 293 -7.77 0.91 3.22
CA MET A 293 -6.99 -0.10 2.51
C MET A 293 -7.60 -0.56 1.20
N ALA A 294 -8.92 -0.49 1.03
CA ALA A 294 -9.58 -0.80 -0.25
C ALA A 294 -9.22 0.26 -1.31
N ARG A 295 -9.15 1.54 -0.90
CA ARG A 295 -8.64 2.63 -1.74
C ARG A 295 -7.17 2.43 -2.10
N GLN A 296 -6.35 2.06 -1.11
CA GLN A 296 -4.92 1.78 -1.33
C GLN A 296 -4.74 0.58 -2.29
N LEU A 297 -5.44 -0.53 -2.07
CA LEU A 297 -5.39 -1.69 -2.94
C LEU A 297 -5.82 -1.37 -4.36
N ALA A 298 -6.95 -0.67 -4.54
CA ALA A 298 -7.42 -0.31 -5.88
C ALA A 298 -6.34 0.44 -6.67
N SER A 299 -5.51 1.25 -5.99
CA SER A 299 -4.38 1.95 -6.60
C SER A 299 -3.16 1.07 -6.90
N GLU A 300 -3.06 -0.13 -6.32
CA GLU A 300 -1.93 -1.05 -6.53
C GLU A 300 -1.93 -1.66 -7.95
N LEU A 301 -0.73 -2.07 -8.40
CA LEU A 301 -0.56 -2.68 -9.73
C LEU A 301 -1.36 -3.98 -9.89
N SER A 302 -1.37 -4.81 -8.85
CA SER A 302 -2.10 -6.08 -8.88
C SER A 302 -3.59 -5.86 -9.10
N TRP A 303 -4.13 -4.71 -8.72
CA TRP A 303 -5.54 -4.30 -8.87
C TRP A 303 -5.75 -3.36 -10.07
N LEU A 304 -6.47 -2.25 -9.90
CA LEU A 304 -6.86 -1.37 -11.02
C LEU A 304 -5.67 -0.56 -11.56
N ASN A 305 -4.58 -0.44 -10.79
CA ASN A 305 -3.40 0.33 -11.19
C ASN A 305 -3.79 1.76 -11.64
N ILE A 306 -4.57 2.44 -10.81
CA ILE A 306 -5.18 3.77 -11.06
C ILE A 306 -4.14 4.79 -11.55
N GLY A 307 -2.88 4.66 -11.11
CA GLY A 307 -1.78 5.52 -11.56
C GLY A 307 -1.54 5.46 -13.07
N GLN A 308 -1.53 4.26 -13.66
CA GLN A 308 -1.30 4.03 -15.09
C GLN A 308 -2.59 3.96 -15.90
N PHE A 309 -3.67 3.46 -15.30
CA PHE A 309 -4.99 3.30 -15.91
C PHE A 309 -6.02 4.09 -15.09
N PRO A 310 -6.07 5.42 -15.25
CA PRO A 310 -6.95 6.27 -14.45
C PRO A 310 -8.44 6.08 -14.81
N GLU A 311 -8.73 5.46 -15.94
CA GLU A 311 -10.08 5.26 -16.46
C GLU A 311 -10.36 3.78 -16.75
N ALA A 312 -11.61 3.39 -16.50
CA ALA A 312 -12.22 2.17 -16.98
C ALA A 312 -13.31 2.54 -17.99
N PHE A 313 -13.61 1.64 -18.93
CA PHE A 313 -14.57 1.93 -20.01
C PHE A 313 -15.61 0.83 -20.15
N PHE A 314 -16.84 1.20 -20.47
CA PHE A 314 -17.84 0.27 -20.97
C PHE A 314 -18.40 0.78 -22.30
N ASN A 315 -18.31 -0.06 -23.32
CA ASN A 315 -18.73 0.25 -24.69
C ASN A 315 -19.78 -0.77 -25.14
N SER A 316 -21.03 -0.36 -25.32
CA SER A 316 -22.09 -1.25 -25.83
C SER A 316 -21.94 -1.51 -27.32
N GLU A 317 -22.15 -2.75 -27.72
CA GLU A 317 -22.24 -3.17 -29.13
C GLU A 317 -23.70 -3.39 -29.56
N ASP A 318 -24.57 -3.76 -28.61
CA ASP A 318 -25.96 -4.14 -28.86
C ASP A 318 -26.80 -3.87 -27.60
N ILE A 319 -27.99 -3.28 -27.77
CA ILE A 319 -28.92 -3.00 -26.67
C ILE A 319 -30.30 -3.51 -27.05
N ARG A 320 -30.89 -4.36 -26.22
CA ARG A 320 -32.19 -5.00 -26.49
C ARG A 320 -33.13 -4.93 -25.30
N LEU A 321 -34.42 -4.96 -25.59
CA LEU A 321 -35.46 -5.19 -24.59
C LEU A 321 -35.46 -6.66 -24.16
N THR A 322 -35.53 -6.88 -22.85
CA THR A 322 -35.68 -8.23 -22.28
C THR A 322 -37.16 -8.56 -22.11
N SER A 323 -37.49 -9.86 -22.03
CA SER A 323 -38.88 -10.33 -21.96
C SER A 323 -39.64 -9.89 -20.70
N ASP A 324 -38.93 -9.52 -19.66
CA ASP A 324 -39.43 -9.00 -18.38
C ASP A 324 -39.56 -7.47 -18.35
N GLY A 325 -39.28 -6.78 -19.47
CA GLY A 325 -39.44 -5.34 -19.61
C GLY A 325 -38.22 -4.50 -19.18
N GLY A 326 -37.10 -5.15 -18.88
CA GLY A 326 -35.80 -4.50 -18.72
C GLY A 326 -35.04 -4.36 -20.04
N TYR A 327 -33.75 -4.06 -19.92
CA TYR A 327 -32.82 -3.90 -21.03
C TYR A 327 -31.56 -4.72 -20.78
N LEU A 328 -30.98 -5.23 -21.87
CA LEU A 328 -29.67 -5.86 -21.89
C LEU A 328 -28.79 -5.11 -22.88
N ALA A 329 -27.72 -4.50 -22.40
CA ALA A 329 -26.65 -3.94 -23.21
C ALA A 329 -25.46 -4.91 -23.18
N LYS A 330 -25.16 -5.52 -24.32
CA LYS A 330 -23.93 -6.30 -24.50
C LYS A 330 -22.82 -5.37 -24.92
N GLY A 331 -21.63 -5.53 -24.35
CA GLY A 331 -20.53 -4.65 -24.65
C GLY A 331 -19.18 -5.20 -24.22
N ALA A 332 -18.17 -4.35 -24.36
CA ALA A 332 -16.84 -4.59 -23.84
C ALA A 332 -16.62 -3.77 -22.57
N LEU A 333 -16.22 -4.42 -21.49
CA LEU A 333 -15.73 -3.77 -20.28
C LEU A 333 -14.20 -3.76 -20.33
N THR A 334 -13.61 -2.59 -20.20
CA THR A 334 -12.16 -2.40 -20.18
C THR A 334 -11.71 -1.96 -18.80
N LEU A 335 -10.93 -2.81 -18.13
CA LEU A 335 -10.30 -2.55 -16.83
C LEU A 335 -8.80 -2.72 -16.97
N LYS A 336 -8.01 -1.79 -16.43
CA LYS A 336 -6.53 -1.90 -16.42
C LYS A 336 -5.95 -2.14 -17.83
N GLY A 337 -6.56 -1.55 -18.85
CA GLY A 337 -6.18 -1.71 -20.26
C GLY A 337 -6.46 -3.08 -20.87
N VAL A 338 -7.09 -4.01 -20.15
CA VAL A 338 -7.56 -5.30 -20.64
C VAL A 338 -9.06 -5.17 -20.94
N SER A 339 -9.52 -5.69 -22.08
CA SER A 339 -10.91 -5.60 -22.50
C SER A 339 -11.50 -6.99 -22.71
N HIS A 340 -12.64 -7.26 -22.10
CA HIS A 340 -13.40 -8.50 -22.27
C HIS A 340 -14.90 -8.21 -22.38
N PRO A 341 -15.68 -9.11 -23.00
CA PRO A 341 -17.12 -8.97 -23.06
C PRO A 341 -17.77 -8.91 -21.67
N ALA A 342 -18.74 -8.03 -21.50
CA ALA A 342 -19.55 -7.92 -20.30
C ALA A 342 -21.00 -7.55 -20.67
N ASP A 343 -21.94 -8.10 -19.92
CA ASP A 343 -23.37 -7.87 -20.10
C ASP A 343 -23.87 -6.91 -19.01
N LEU A 344 -24.40 -5.76 -19.42
CA LEU A 344 -25.06 -4.78 -18.55
C LEU A 344 -26.57 -4.98 -18.64
N THR A 345 -27.18 -5.50 -17.58
CA THR A 345 -28.64 -5.56 -17.44
C THR A 345 -29.13 -4.34 -16.67
N PHE A 346 -30.16 -3.65 -17.16
CA PHE A 346 -30.68 -2.46 -16.47
C PHE A 346 -32.19 -2.26 -16.65
N THR A 347 -32.79 -1.54 -15.71
CA THR A 347 -34.14 -0.97 -15.82
C THR A 347 -34.05 0.51 -16.12
N LEU A 348 -35.06 1.06 -16.78
CA LEU A 348 -35.12 2.47 -17.16
C LEU A 348 -36.48 3.05 -16.81
N ASP A 349 -36.51 4.09 -15.97
CA ASP A 349 -37.68 4.90 -15.71
C ASP A 349 -37.51 6.27 -16.38
N VAL A 350 -38.50 6.70 -17.16
CA VAL A 350 -38.46 7.96 -17.90
C VAL A 350 -39.66 8.81 -17.50
N SER A 351 -39.38 9.96 -16.90
CA SER A 351 -40.38 10.94 -16.49
C SER A 351 -40.09 12.30 -17.13
N GLY A 352 -40.79 12.59 -18.23
CA GLY A 352 -40.59 13.81 -19.01
C GLY A 352 -39.22 13.85 -19.68
N ASP A 353 -38.39 14.81 -19.25
CA ASP A 353 -37.03 15.02 -19.76
C ASP A 353 -35.97 14.36 -18.88
N GLN A 354 -36.34 13.66 -17.80
CA GLN A 354 -35.42 12.93 -16.94
C GLN A 354 -35.56 11.42 -17.15
N ALA A 355 -34.44 10.72 -17.11
CA ALA A 355 -34.35 9.28 -17.07
C ALA A 355 -33.49 8.83 -15.88
N ILE A 356 -33.93 7.76 -15.23
CA ILE A 356 -33.17 7.07 -14.18
C ILE A 356 -32.98 5.63 -14.63
N ALA A 357 -31.73 5.21 -14.76
CA ALA A 357 -31.37 3.84 -15.07
C ALA A 357 -30.67 3.19 -13.87
N GLU A 358 -31.11 1.98 -13.53
CA GLU A 358 -30.48 1.14 -12.51
C GLU A 358 -30.02 -0.14 -13.17
N GLY A 359 -28.72 -0.41 -13.12
CA GLY A 359 -28.08 -1.51 -13.84
C GLY A 359 -27.15 -2.34 -12.98
N VAL A 360 -26.84 -3.53 -13.48
CA VAL A 360 -25.92 -4.48 -12.85
C VAL A 360 -25.02 -5.09 -13.92
N VAL A 361 -23.73 -5.18 -13.61
CA VAL A 361 -22.74 -5.98 -14.34
C VAL A 361 -22.11 -6.96 -13.36
N SER A 362 -22.10 -8.24 -13.70
CA SER A 362 -21.40 -9.28 -12.94
C SER A 362 -20.32 -9.92 -13.80
N PHE A 363 -19.09 -10.01 -13.28
CA PHE A 363 -17.94 -10.52 -14.02
C PHE A 363 -16.88 -11.13 -13.10
N ASP A 364 -16.02 -11.96 -13.68
CA ASP A 364 -14.84 -12.49 -13.00
C ASP A 364 -13.65 -11.54 -13.21
N ARG A 365 -13.24 -10.82 -12.17
CA ARG A 365 -12.14 -9.83 -12.25
C ARG A 365 -10.77 -10.46 -12.62
N ALA A 366 -10.62 -11.77 -12.49
CA ALA A 366 -9.39 -12.46 -12.87
C ALA A 366 -9.16 -12.44 -14.38
N GLU A 367 -10.22 -12.39 -15.19
CA GLU A 367 -10.09 -12.26 -16.66
C GLU A 367 -9.37 -10.95 -17.04
N TRP A 368 -9.59 -9.88 -16.26
CA TRP A 368 -8.92 -8.59 -16.40
C TRP A 368 -7.59 -8.48 -15.64
N GLN A 369 -7.12 -9.57 -15.02
CA GLN A 369 -5.90 -9.60 -14.20
C GLN A 369 -5.93 -8.58 -13.04
N VAL A 370 -7.11 -8.38 -12.45
CA VAL A 370 -7.34 -7.47 -11.32
C VAL A 370 -7.41 -8.28 -10.03
N GLY A 371 -6.47 -8.07 -9.11
CA GLY A 371 -6.39 -8.67 -7.78
C GLY A 371 -6.14 -10.18 -7.75
N VAL A 372 -5.51 -10.74 -8.78
CA VAL A 372 -5.35 -12.21 -8.98
C VAL A 372 -4.51 -12.95 -7.93
N SER A 373 -3.95 -12.25 -6.94
CA SER A 373 -3.26 -12.86 -5.80
C SER A 373 -4.20 -13.42 -4.73
N ASP A 374 -5.51 -13.13 -4.81
CA ASP A 374 -6.56 -13.63 -3.92
C ASP A 374 -7.40 -14.65 -4.70
N VAL A 375 -7.10 -15.94 -4.55
CA VAL A 375 -7.56 -17.04 -5.43
C VAL A 375 -8.85 -17.73 -4.97
N ASP A 376 -9.42 -17.32 -3.84
CA ASP A 376 -10.60 -17.98 -3.26
C ASP A 376 -11.93 -17.46 -3.85
N ASP A 377 -11.99 -16.17 -4.24
CA ASP A 377 -13.15 -15.56 -4.91
C ASP A 377 -12.74 -14.35 -5.77
N THR A 378 -13.15 -14.37 -7.03
CA THR A 378 -12.85 -13.36 -8.05
C THR A 378 -14.13 -12.76 -8.66
N GLN A 379 -15.30 -13.10 -8.13
CA GLN A 379 -16.55 -12.53 -8.61
C GLN A 379 -16.71 -11.09 -8.12
N VAL A 380 -17.13 -10.24 -9.05
CA VAL A 380 -17.45 -8.84 -8.81
C VAL A 380 -18.85 -8.55 -9.31
N THR A 381 -19.62 -7.84 -8.50
CA THR A 381 -20.90 -7.28 -8.91
C THR A 381 -20.82 -5.77 -8.84
N ALA A 382 -21.10 -5.11 -9.95
CA ALA A 382 -21.09 -3.67 -10.10
C ALA A 382 -22.52 -3.19 -10.31
N ASN A 383 -23.08 -2.45 -9.35
CA ASN A 383 -24.40 -1.84 -9.42
C ASN A 383 -24.25 -0.39 -9.87
N VAL A 384 -24.88 -0.02 -10.97
CA VAL A 384 -24.77 1.29 -11.61
C VAL A 384 -26.08 2.03 -11.43
N THR A 385 -26.03 3.28 -10.97
CA THR A 385 -27.15 4.22 -11.01
C THR A 385 -26.77 5.37 -11.92
N VAL A 386 -27.52 5.57 -13.01
CA VAL A 386 -27.35 6.71 -13.93
C VAL A 386 -28.60 7.56 -13.88
N VAL A 387 -28.42 8.85 -13.58
CA VAL A 387 -29.44 9.86 -13.78
C VAL A 387 -29.04 10.69 -14.99
N ALA A 388 -29.96 10.86 -15.93
CA ALA A 388 -29.72 11.61 -17.15
C ALA A 388 -30.90 12.50 -17.53
N THR A 389 -30.62 13.58 -18.25
CA THR A 389 -31.62 14.46 -18.84
C THR A 389 -31.56 14.40 -20.37
N ARG A 390 -32.67 14.63 -21.06
CA ARG A 390 -32.65 14.72 -22.53
C ARG A 390 -31.72 15.85 -22.96
N ALA A 391 -30.87 15.59 -23.95
CA ALA A 391 -30.07 16.65 -24.55
C ALA A 391 -30.99 17.72 -25.15
N ALA A 392 -30.67 18.99 -24.91
CA ALA A 392 -31.35 20.09 -25.58
C ALA A 392 -30.99 20.07 -27.07
N ASN A 393 -32.02 20.13 -27.93
CA ASN A 393 -31.88 20.22 -29.39
C ASN A 393 -31.18 21.50 -29.87
#